data_AF-A0A522QW88-F1
#
_entry.id   AF-A0A522QW88-F1
#
_cell.length_a   1.000
_cell.length_b   1.000
_cell.length_c   1.000
_cell.angle_alpha   90.00
_cell.angle_beta   90.00
_cell.angle_gamma   90.00
#
_symmetry.space_group_name_H-M   'P 1'
#
loop_
_entity.id
_entity.type
_entity.pdbx_description
1 polymer ?
#
loop_
_entity_poly.entity_id
_entity_poly.type
_entity_poly.pdbx_seq_one_letter_code
_entity_poly.pdbx_strand_id
1 'polypeptide(L)'
;MNDVARSPVLRRCADLDRRLVTAVRGIRVLATVGWPAAAEQRFLEALQRGREALPRVEYAPPDFSEARAALAAIATEADATHPLGAYLARSAASWQTAARMLEAVGTAGVTAPSIELYGKPGDPLPGGGQTNLDAAHYFLEIARELDNGDPLPEAEYCIPAEVLRDGVRAEVDAFFGDGKVRVEIDPELTAKAAAGATRIRLRGATCFSEYDRSQLLAHEAFVHTLTALNGRAQPVLKSLSRTAPRATATQEGLAVFAELMSGSIDIARLQRISLRILAIDKALKGA
;
A
#
# COMPACT_ATOMS: atom_id res chain seq x y z
N MET A 1 8.86 27.96 18.34
CA MET A 1 7.40 28.15 18.20
C MET A 1 6.72 26.80 18.33
N ASN A 2 5.97 26.39 19.36
CA ASN A 2 5.63 26.91 20.68
C ASN A 2 5.23 25.65 21.47
N ASP A 3 6.05 25.19 22.42
CA ASP A 3 5.73 24.05 23.30
C ASP A 3 4.90 24.49 24.53
N VAL A 4 4.68 25.80 24.68
CA VAL A 4 4.27 26.42 25.96
C VAL A 4 2.75 26.59 26.13
N ALA A 5 1.89 26.21 25.17
CA ALA A 5 0.44 26.37 25.33
C ALA A 5 -0.42 25.25 24.69
N ARG A 6 -0.01 23.99 24.81
CA ARG A 6 -0.89 22.87 24.42
C ARG A 6 -1.88 22.57 25.56
N SER A 7 -3.16 22.42 25.25
CA SER A 7 -4.17 22.02 26.23
C SER A 7 -3.77 20.70 26.90
N PRO A 8 -4.17 20.45 28.16
CA PRO A 8 -3.87 19.18 28.84
C PRO A 8 -4.26 17.95 28.02
N VAL A 9 -5.41 18.01 27.33
CA VAL A 9 -5.90 16.98 26.41
C VAL A 9 -4.92 16.75 25.25
N LEU A 10 -4.44 17.82 24.60
CA LEU A 10 -3.53 17.71 23.48
C LEU A 10 -2.16 17.13 23.90
N ARG A 11 -1.67 17.49 25.10
CA ARG A 11 -0.44 16.89 25.66
C ARG A 11 -0.61 15.40 25.91
N ARG A 12 -1.74 14.98 26.48
CA ARG A 12 -2.07 13.56 26.71
C ARG A 12 -2.15 12.78 25.39
N CYS A 13 -2.85 13.32 24.38
CA CYS A 13 -2.91 12.68 23.07
C CYS A 13 -1.54 12.60 22.38
N ALA A 14 -0.70 13.63 22.51
CA ALA A 14 0.66 13.61 21.97
C ALA A 14 1.56 12.55 22.62
N ASP A 15 1.37 12.30 23.92
CA ASP A 15 2.09 11.24 24.64
C ASP A 15 1.67 9.84 24.16
N LEU A 16 0.36 9.60 24.09
CA LEU A 16 -0.20 8.37 23.54
C LEU A 16 0.23 8.13 22.09
N ASP A 17 0.29 9.18 21.27
CA ASP A 17 0.79 9.13 19.89
C ASP A 17 2.26 8.72 19.82
N ARG A 18 3.11 9.27 20.70
CA ARG A 18 4.54 8.92 20.77
C ARG A 18 4.74 7.44 21.13
N ARG A 19 3.94 6.94 22.09
CA ARG A 19 3.90 5.53 22.48
C ARG A 19 3.42 4.65 21.31
N LEU A 20 2.38 5.08 20.59
CA LEU A 20 1.87 4.41 19.39
C LEU A 20 2.97 4.27 18.33
N VAL A 21 3.63 5.38 17.95
CA VAL A 21 4.72 5.37 16.95
C VAL A 21 5.86 4.42 17.35
N THR A 22 6.16 4.36 18.65
CA THR A 22 7.19 3.45 19.18
C THR A 22 6.77 1.99 19.06
N ALA A 23 5.56 1.65 19.52
CA ALA A 23 5.02 0.29 19.50
C ALA A 23 4.93 -0.29 18.07
N VAL A 24 4.56 0.53 17.08
CA VAL A 24 4.33 0.05 15.71
C VAL A 24 5.58 0.04 14.84
N ARG A 25 6.73 0.52 15.35
CA ARG A 25 7.96 0.68 14.55
C ARG A 25 8.36 -0.63 13.85
N GLY A 26 8.30 -1.75 14.56
CA GLY A 26 8.69 -3.08 14.06
C GLY A 26 7.65 -3.78 13.17
N ILE A 27 6.38 -3.35 13.19
CA ILE A 27 5.29 -4.02 12.48
C ILE A 27 5.34 -3.64 10.99
N ARG A 28 5.96 -4.48 10.15
CA ARG A 28 6.18 -4.19 8.72
C ARG A 28 5.47 -5.21 7.82
N VAL A 29 4.19 -4.98 7.52
CA VAL A 29 3.32 -5.92 6.78
C VAL A 29 3.99 -6.45 5.50
N LEU A 30 4.32 -5.57 4.54
CA LEU A 30 4.88 -6.00 3.25
C LEU A 30 6.22 -6.73 3.38
N ALA A 31 7.07 -6.35 4.35
CA ALA A 31 8.35 -7.01 4.56
C ALA A 31 8.19 -8.41 5.18
N THR A 32 7.13 -8.64 5.97
CA THR A 32 6.85 -9.93 6.60
C THR A 32 6.20 -10.92 5.64
N VAL A 33 5.32 -10.46 4.73
CA VAL A 33 4.60 -11.33 3.79
C VAL A 33 5.26 -11.43 2.40
N GLY A 34 6.27 -10.62 2.14
CA GLY A 34 6.95 -10.56 0.85
C GLY A 34 7.70 -11.86 0.52
N TRP A 35 7.70 -12.24 -0.75
CA TRP A 35 8.44 -13.41 -1.23
C TRP A 35 9.80 -13.00 -1.81
N PRO A 36 10.84 -13.84 -1.68
CA PRO A 36 12.10 -13.62 -2.39
C PRO A 36 11.87 -13.65 -3.91
N ALA A 37 12.58 -12.80 -4.67
CA ALA A 37 12.47 -12.77 -6.14
C ALA A 37 12.72 -14.14 -6.80
N ALA A 38 13.59 -14.96 -6.20
CA ALA A 38 13.86 -16.31 -6.66
C ALA A 38 12.63 -17.25 -6.58
N ALA A 39 11.66 -16.99 -5.70
CA ALA A 39 10.44 -17.78 -5.62
C ALA A 39 9.55 -17.55 -6.86
N GLU A 40 9.41 -16.30 -7.29
CA GLU A 40 8.70 -15.92 -8.51
C GLU A 40 9.39 -16.49 -9.75
N GLN A 41 10.71 -16.31 -9.87
CA GLN A 41 11.50 -16.80 -11.00
C GLN A 41 11.35 -18.33 -11.17
N ARG A 42 11.52 -19.08 -10.08
CA ARG A 42 11.35 -20.55 -10.11
C ARG A 42 9.94 -20.96 -10.51
N PHE A 43 8.92 -20.24 -10.03
CA PHE A 43 7.53 -20.52 -10.37
C PHE A 43 7.26 -20.30 -11.87
N LEU A 44 7.66 -19.15 -12.41
CA LEU A 44 7.46 -18.81 -13.82
C LEU A 44 8.24 -19.75 -14.75
N GLU A 45 9.49 -20.08 -14.41
CA GLU A 45 10.28 -21.03 -15.17
C GLU A 45 9.71 -22.46 -15.16
N ALA A 46 9.17 -22.90 -14.02
CA ALA A 46 8.52 -24.20 -13.92
C ALA A 46 7.25 -24.23 -14.78
N LEU A 47 6.43 -23.18 -14.71
CA LEU A 47 5.22 -23.03 -15.50
C LEU A 47 5.51 -23.04 -17.00
N GLN A 48 6.54 -22.30 -17.45
CA GLN A 48 6.99 -22.30 -18.86
C GLN A 48 7.44 -23.68 -19.35
N ARG A 49 7.93 -24.53 -18.43
CA ARG A 49 8.33 -25.92 -18.70
C ARG A 49 7.16 -26.91 -18.51
N GLY A 50 5.92 -26.43 -18.36
CA GLY A 50 4.72 -27.25 -18.16
C GLY A 50 4.64 -27.94 -16.80
N ARG A 51 5.36 -27.44 -15.79
CA ARG A 51 5.35 -27.96 -14.41
C ARG A 51 4.57 -27.02 -13.50
N GLU A 52 3.33 -27.39 -13.25
CA GLU A 52 2.45 -26.65 -12.33
C GLU A 52 2.71 -27.08 -10.89
N ALA A 53 3.49 -26.28 -10.16
CA ALA A 53 3.72 -26.48 -8.73
C ALA A 53 3.62 -25.13 -8.01
N LEU A 54 2.81 -25.09 -6.96
CA LEU A 54 2.67 -23.88 -6.15
C LEU A 54 3.99 -23.54 -5.42
N PRO A 55 4.37 -22.26 -5.34
CA PRO A 55 5.52 -21.84 -4.56
C PRO A 55 5.36 -22.26 -3.09
N ARG A 56 6.40 -22.88 -2.53
CA ARG A 56 6.48 -23.15 -1.09
C ARG A 56 7.35 -22.08 -0.44
N VAL A 57 6.76 -21.28 0.43
CA VAL A 57 7.43 -20.22 1.17
C VAL A 57 7.27 -20.50 2.65
N GLU A 58 8.41 -20.60 3.34
CA GLU A 58 8.45 -20.72 4.80
C GLU A 58 8.46 -19.32 5.40
N TYR A 59 7.51 -19.05 6.29
CA TYR A 59 7.48 -17.82 7.05
C TYR A 59 8.07 -18.04 8.44
N ALA A 60 8.74 -17.03 8.97
CA ALA A 60 9.09 -16.94 10.38
C ALA A 60 8.15 -15.92 11.04
N PRO A 61 7.06 -16.36 11.70
CA PRO A 61 6.12 -15.45 12.34
C PRO A 61 6.83 -14.62 13.42
N PRO A 62 6.73 -13.28 13.39
CA PRO A 62 7.27 -12.43 14.43
C PRO A 62 6.46 -12.55 15.72
N ASP A 63 7.11 -12.29 16.86
CA ASP A 63 6.42 -12.07 18.14
C ASP A 63 6.18 -10.56 18.33
N PHE A 64 4.90 -10.17 18.41
CA PHE A 64 4.49 -8.79 18.67
C PHE A 64 3.72 -8.67 19.99
N SER A 65 3.86 -9.62 20.92
CA SER A 65 3.17 -9.63 22.21
C SER A 65 3.36 -8.32 23.00
N GLU A 66 4.59 -7.82 23.14
CA GLU A 66 4.88 -6.54 23.80
C GLU A 66 4.25 -5.35 23.08
N ALA A 67 4.38 -5.30 21.75
CA ALA A 67 3.80 -4.23 20.93
C ALA A 67 2.27 -4.22 21.07
N ARG A 68 1.63 -5.40 21.06
CA ARG A 68 0.19 -5.55 21.27
C ARG A 68 -0.25 -5.11 22.65
N ALA A 69 0.49 -5.47 23.71
CA ALA A 69 0.19 -5.01 25.06
C ALA A 69 0.25 -3.47 25.16
N ALA A 70 1.27 -2.85 24.57
CA ALA A 70 1.38 -1.40 24.50
C ALA A 70 0.23 -0.76 23.72
N LEU A 71 -0.16 -1.33 22.57
CA LEU A 71 -1.28 -0.86 21.76
C LEU A 71 -2.63 -1.01 22.48
N ALA A 72 -2.83 -2.10 23.22
CA ALA A 72 -4.03 -2.30 24.03
C ALA A 72 -4.13 -1.24 25.13
N ALA A 73 -3.03 -0.96 25.84
CA ALA A 73 -2.97 0.11 26.84
C ALA A 73 -3.30 1.48 26.24
N ILE A 74 -2.72 1.82 25.07
CA ILE A 74 -3.03 3.07 24.36
C ILE A 74 -4.52 3.16 24.01
N ALA A 75 -5.12 2.07 23.52
CA ALA A 75 -6.54 2.05 23.16
C ALA A 75 -7.46 2.26 24.37
N THR A 76 -7.11 1.69 25.53
CA THR A 76 -7.85 1.88 26.79
C THR A 76 -7.66 3.29 27.38
N GLU A 77 -6.45 3.84 27.32
CA GLU A 77 -6.15 5.16 27.85
C GLU A 77 -6.71 6.30 26.98
N ALA A 78 -6.83 6.09 25.67
CA ALA A 78 -7.34 7.11 24.75
C ALA A 78 -8.83 7.41 25.01
N ASP A 79 -9.15 8.69 25.23
CA ASP A 79 -10.53 9.12 25.38
C ASP A 79 -11.26 9.10 24.03
N ALA A 80 -12.07 8.05 23.80
CA ALA A 80 -12.81 7.86 22.56
C ALA A 80 -13.93 8.89 22.33
N THR A 81 -14.30 9.69 23.34
CA THR A 81 -15.27 10.79 23.16
C THR A 81 -14.64 12.02 22.52
N HIS A 82 -13.32 12.19 22.68
CA HIS A 82 -12.55 13.25 22.04
C HIS A 82 -12.06 12.79 20.65
N PRO A 83 -12.17 13.60 19.58
CA PRO A 83 -11.79 13.19 18.22
C PRO A 83 -10.36 12.64 18.10
N LEU A 84 -9.41 13.24 18.81
CA LEU A 84 -8.01 12.77 18.84
C LEU A 84 -7.83 11.44 19.58
N GLY A 85 -8.56 11.23 20.68
CA GLY A 85 -8.51 9.96 21.39
C GLY A 85 -9.21 8.86 20.60
N ALA A 86 -10.34 9.17 19.95
CA ALA A 86 -11.00 8.26 19.01
C ALA A 86 -10.08 7.85 17.85
N TYR A 87 -9.31 8.80 17.30
CA TYR A 87 -8.29 8.51 16.28
C TYR A 87 -7.20 7.56 16.80
N LEU A 88 -6.66 7.82 18.00
CA LEU A 88 -5.61 6.99 18.61
C LEU A 88 -6.12 5.59 18.91
N ALA A 89 -7.32 5.45 19.49
CA ALA A 89 -7.94 4.17 19.79
C ALA A 89 -8.15 3.33 18.53
N ARG A 90 -8.74 3.91 17.47
CA ARG A 90 -8.92 3.22 16.19
C ARG A 90 -7.59 2.84 15.52
N SER A 91 -6.60 3.72 15.57
CA SER A 91 -5.27 3.45 15.02
C SER A 91 -4.60 2.31 15.79
N ALA A 92 -4.61 2.34 17.11
CA ALA A 92 -4.06 1.29 17.96
C ALA A 92 -4.76 -0.06 17.73
N ALA A 93 -6.08 -0.08 17.63
CA ALA A 93 -6.84 -1.28 17.31
C ALA A 93 -6.43 -1.87 15.95
N SER A 94 -6.31 -1.04 14.90
CA SER A 94 -5.89 -1.52 13.58
C SER A 94 -4.47 -2.10 13.58
N TRP A 95 -3.56 -1.53 14.36
CA TRP A 95 -2.21 -2.09 14.50
C TRP A 95 -2.18 -3.38 15.31
N GLN A 96 -3.07 -3.56 16.30
CA GLN A 96 -3.24 -4.85 16.98
C GLN A 96 -3.74 -5.93 16.03
N THR A 97 -4.71 -5.61 15.18
CA THR A 97 -5.20 -6.54 14.16
C THR A 97 -4.08 -6.89 13.16
N ALA A 98 -3.27 -5.91 12.74
CA ALA A 98 -2.11 -6.17 11.88
C ALA A 98 -1.05 -7.04 12.56
N ALA A 99 -0.78 -6.82 13.85
CA ALA A 99 0.12 -7.67 14.63
C ALA A 99 -0.39 -9.12 14.69
N ARG A 100 -1.68 -9.32 15.02
CA ARG A 100 -2.32 -10.65 15.02
C ARG A 100 -2.23 -11.35 13.67
N MET A 101 -2.48 -10.60 12.59
CA MET A 101 -2.36 -11.11 11.23
C MET A 101 -0.93 -11.61 10.97
N LEU A 102 0.07 -10.79 11.28
CA LEU A 102 1.47 -11.13 11.04
C LEU A 102 1.98 -12.26 11.96
N GLU A 103 1.49 -12.38 13.19
CA GLU A 103 1.79 -13.50 14.09
C GLU A 103 1.26 -14.85 13.57
N ALA A 104 0.28 -14.82 12.64
CA ALA A 104 -0.37 -16.01 12.09
C ALA A 104 0.05 -16.34 10.64
N VAL A 105 1.00 -15.61 10.05
CA VAL A 105 1.50 -15.86 8.69
C VAL A 105 2.03 -17.29 8.54
N GLY A 106 1.76 -17.92 7.40
CA GLY A 106 2.04 -19.33 7.17
C GLY A 106 0.97 -20.29 7.71
N THR A 107 -0.10 -19.78 8.35
CA THR A 107 -1.23 -20.58 8.82
C THR A 107 -2.56 -20.03 8.28
N ALA A 108 -3.65 -20.81 8.37
CA ALA A 108 -5.00 -20.34 8.04
C ALA A 108 -5.48 -19.19 8.96
N GLY A 109 -4.83 -18.98 10.11
CA GLY A 109 -5.18 -17.92 11.07
C GLY A 109 -4.94 -16.50 10.57
N VAL A 110 -4.14 -16.32 9.51
CA VAL A 110 -3.88 -15.01 8.89
C VAL A 110 -5.13 -14.39 8.25
N THR A 111 -6.06 -15.22 7.78
CA THR A 111 -7.17 -14.79 6.91
C THR A 111 -8.16 -13.89 7.63
N ALA A 112 -8.62 -14.27 8.83
CA ALA A 112 -9.62 -13.50 9.57
C ALA A 112 -9.17 -12.06 9.90
N PRO A 113 -7.98 -11.82 10.50
CA PRO A 113 -7.52 -10.45 10.76
C PRO A 113 -7.16 -9.69 9.47
N SER A 114 -6.78 -10.37 8.38
CA SER A 114 -6.62 -9.73 7.06
C SER A 114 -7.95 -9.18 6.54
N ILE A 115 -9.02 -9.97 6.61
CA ILE A 115 -10.37 -9.54 6.20
C ILE A 115 -10.87 -8.41 7.11
N GLU A 116 -10.62 -8.48 8.42
CA GLU A 116 -10.97 -7.41 9.36
C GLU A 116 -10.33 -6.06 8.97
N LEU A 117 -9.09 -6.08 8.46
CA LEU A 117 -8.37 -4.86 8.07
C LEU A 117 -8.70 -4.36 6.68
N TYR A 118 -8.80 -5.27 5.71
CA TYR A 118 -8.80 -4.94 4.28
C TYR A 118 -10.12 -5.27 3.59
N GLY A 119 -11.04 -5.94 4.27
CA GLY A 119 -12.27 -6.48 3.70
C GLY A 119 -12.00 -7.73 2.84
N LYS A 120 -13.06 -8.16 2.16
CA LYS A 120 -13.01 -9.21 1.12
C LYS A 120 -13.64 -8.70 -0.18
N PRO A 121 -13.30 -9.31 -1.34
CA PRO A 121 -13.81 -8.87 -2.64
C PRO A 121 -15.34 -8.74 -2.75
N GLY A 122 -16.08 -9.62 -2.07
CA GLY A 122 -17.55 -9.62 -2.05
C GLY A 122 -18.19 -8.69 -1.03
N ASP A 123 -17.43 -7.86 -0.32
CA ASP A 123 -18.02 -6.85 0.55
C ASP A 123 -18.65 -5.72 -0.29
N PRO A 124 -19.79 -5.16 0.15
CA PRO A 124 -20.43 -4.05 -0.54
C PRO A 124 -19.57 -2.79 -0.46
N LEU A 125 -19.53 -2.06 -1.56
CA LEU A 125 -18.88 -0.75 -1.65
C LEU A 125 -19.69 0.29 -0.85
N PRO A 126 -19.02 1.25 -0.19
CA PRO A 126 -19.70 2.33 0.51
C PRO A 126 -20.65 3.11 -0.42
N GLY A 127 -21.89 3.32 0.03
CA GLY A 127 -22.87 4.13 -0.70
C GLY A 127 -23.65 3.39 -1.80
N GLY A 128 -23.52 2.07 -1.94
CA GLY A 128 -24.28 1.28 -2.91
C GLY A 128 -24.36 -0.21 -2.57
N GLY A 129 -25.01 -0.99 -3.44
CA GLY A 129 -25.13 -2.45 -3.32
C GLY A 129 -24.08 -3.24 -4.08
N GLN A 130 -23.26 -2.58 -4.91
CA GLN A 130 -22.24 -3.24 -5.71
C GLN A 130 -21.03 -3.62 -4.87
N THR A 131 -20.32 -4.67 -5.26
CA THR A 131 -19.11 -5.17 -4.61
C THR A 131 -17.86 -4.89 -5.47
N ASN A 132 -16.67 -5.12 -4.91
CA ASN A 132 -15.44 -5.08 -5.71
C ASN A 132 -15.43 -6.19 -6.79
N LEU A 133 -16.12 -7.32 -6.56
CA LEU A 133 -16.28 -8.37 -7.56
C LEU A 133 -17.11 -7.91 -8.75
N ASP A 134 -18.24 -7.22 -8.51
CA ASP A 134 -19.10 -6.71 -9.58
C ASP A 134 -18.32 -5.71 -10.45
N ALA A 135 -17.58 -4.80 -9.81
CA ALA A 135 -16.71 -3.85 -10.51
C ALA A 135 -15.62 -4.56 -11.32
N ALA A 136 -14.97 -5.59 -10.75
CA ALA A 136 -13.93 -6.35 -11.43
C ALA A 136 -14.46 -7.04 -12.69
N HIS A 137 -15.63 -7.68 -12.61
CA HIS A 137 -16.28 -8.31 -13.75
C HIS A 137 -16.63 -7.30 -14.84
N TYR A 138 -17.23 -6.17 -14.46
CA TYR A 138 -17.58 -5.10 -15.38
C TYR A 138 -16.37 -4.56 -16.17
N PHE A 139 -15.26 -4.26 -15.47
CA PHE A 139 -14.06 -3.76 -16.16
C PHE A 139 -13.41 -4.81 -17.07
N LEU A 140 -13.51 -6.11 -16.73
CA LEU A 140 -13.03 -7.17 -17.61
C LEU A 140 -13.90 -7.34 -18.85
N GLU A 141 -15.21 -7.12 -18.73
CA GLU A 141 -16.12 -7.11 -19.87
C GLU A 141 -15.81 -5.96 -20.82
N ILE A 142 -15.74 -4.72 -20.31
CA ILE A 142 -15.31 -3.55 -21.10
C ILE A 142 -13.99 -3.82 -21.80
N ALA A 143 -13.03 -4.37 -21.07
CA ALA A 143 -11.72 -4.57 -21.62
C ALA A 143 -11.70 -5.66 -22.70
N ARG A 144 -12.60 -6.66 -22.67
CA ARG A 144 -12.77 -7.64 -23.75
C ARG A 144 -13.46 -7.04 -24.97
N GLU A 145 -14.37 -6.10 -24.79
CA GLU A 145 -15.03 -5.40 -25.91
C GLU A 145 -14.07 -4.46 -26.65
N LEU A 146 -13.12 -3.88 -25.92
CA LEU A 146 -12.09 -3.00 -26.46
C LEU A 146 -10.87 -3.76 -26.99
N ASP A 147 -10.68 -5.00 -26.54
CA ASP A 147 -9.64 -5.91 -27.00
C ASP A 147 -10.09 -6.62 -28.28
N ASN A 148 -9.63 -6.12 -29.43
CA ASN A 148 -9.88 -6.73 -30.74
C ASN A 148 -9.09 -8.04 -30.97
N GLY A 149 -8.42 -8.59 -29.94
CA GLY A 149 -7.51 -9.73 -30.05
C GLY A 149 -6.07 -9.33 -30.40
N ASP A 150 -5.78 -8.03 -30.45
CA ASP A 150 -4.43 -7.51 -30.56
C ASP A 150 -3.79 -7.45 -29.17
N PRO A 151 -2.54 -7.91 -29.00
CA PRO A 151 -1.84 -7.75 -27.73
C PRO A 151 -1.90 -6.28 -27.30
N LEU A 152 -2.12 -6.06 -26.00
CA LEU A 152 -2.05 -4.73 -25.38
C LEU A 152 -0.87 -3.96 -25.99
N PRO A 153 -1.07 -2.75 -26.53
CA PRO A 153 0.00 -2.05 -27.22
C PRO A 153 1.21 -1.99 -26.30
N GLU A 154 2.27 -2.72 -26.66
CA GLU A 154 3.57 -2.54 -26.03
C GLU A 154 3.94 -1.07 -26.21
N ALA A 155 4.50 -0.46 -25.18
CA ALA A 155 4.91 0.94 -25.25
C ALA A 155 5.77 1.12 -26.51
N GLU A 156 5.39 2.08 -27.36
CA GLU A 156 6.01 2.33 -28.66
C GLU A 156 7.54 2.52 -28.57
N TYR A 157 8.02 2.85 -27.37
CA TYR A 157 9.43 2.90 -27.01
C TYR A 157 9.66 2.56 -25.53
N CYS A 158 10.86 2.05 -25.25
CA CYS A 158 11.34 1.78 -23.90
C CYS A 158 12.00 3.04 -23.32
N ILE A 159 11.52 3.51 -22.17
CA ILE A 159 12.18 4.54 -21.37
C ILE A 159 13.14 3.85 -20.39
N PRO A 160 14.46 4.09 -20.47
CA PRO A 160 15.42 3.58 -19.50
C PRO A 160 15.16 4.15 -18.10
N ALA A 161 15.51 3.37 -17.07
CA ALA A 161 15.30 3.76 -15.67
C ALA A 161 15.97 5.10 -15.31
N GLU A 162 17.12 5.39 -15.90
CA GLU A 162 17.89 6.63 -15.70
C GLU A 162 17.16 7.84 -16.29
N VAL A 163 16.60 7.69 -17.49
CA VAL A 163 15.83 8.74 -18.15
C VAL A 163 14.55 9.02 -17.38
N LEU A 164 13.84 7.96 -16.97
CA LEU A 164 12.64 8.10 -16.15
C LEU A 164 12.97 8.75 -14.79
N ARG A 165 14.05 8.34 -14.13
CA ARG A 165 14.51 8.92 -12.86
C ARG A 165 14.68 10.43 -13.00
N ASP A 166 15.38 10.89 -14.04
CA ASP A 166 15.69 12.30 -14.21
C ASP A 166 14.44 13.13 -14.52
N GLY A 167 13.54 12.60 -15.36
CA GLY A 167 12.24 13.24 -15.63
C GLY A 167 11.34 13.31 -14.40
N VAL A 168 11.23 12.21 -13.65
CA VAL A 168 10.42 12.16 -12.41
C VAL A 168 11.04 13.06 -11.34
N ARG A 169 12.37 13.09 -11.20
CA ARG A 169 13.06 13.98 -10.26
C ARG A 169 12.72 15.44 -10.55
N ALA A 170 12.74 15.87 -11.82
CA ALA A 170 12.42 17.25 -12.16
C ALA A 170 11.00 17.66 -11.72
N GLU A 171 9.99 16.82 -11.99
CA GLU A 171 8.61 17.07 -11.58
C GLU A 171 8.43 17.06 -10.06
N VAL A 172 9.08 16.10 -9.40
CA VAL A 172 9.05 15.95 -7.93
C VAL A 172 9.73 17.14 -7.25
N ASP A 173 10.88 17.59 -7.74
CA ASP A 173 11.57 18.77 -7.21
C ASP A 173 10.76 20.04 -7.47
N ALA A 174 10.14 20.19 -8.64
CA ALA A 174 9.26 21.32 -8.93
C ALA A 174 8.05 21.39 -7.98
N PHE A 175 7.47 20.25 -7.60
CA PHE A 175 6.30 20.19 -6.73
C PHE A 175 6.65 20.29 -5.24
N PHE A 176 7.62 19.50 -4.77
CA PHE A 176 7.97 19.41 -3.35
C PHE A 176 9.03 20.43 -2.93
N GLY A 177 9.81 20.95 -3.88
CA GLY A 177 11.03 21.73 -3.67
C GLY A 177 12.27 20.83 -3.72
N ASP A 178 13.35 21.41 -4.25
CA ASP A 178 14.60 20.73 -4.56
C ASP A 178 15.12 19.82 -3.43
N GLY A 179 15.34 18.56 -3.77
CA GLY A 179 16.01 17.58 -2.91
C GLY A 179 15.18 17.09 -1.72
N LYS A 180 13.92 17.50 -1.58
CA LYS A 180 13.05 17.01 -0.49
C LYS A 180 12.64 15.56 -0.65
N VAL A 181 12.52 15.09 -1.90
CA VAL A 181 12.19 13.71 -2.23
C VAL A 181 13.21 13.22 -3.25
N ARG A 182 13.97 12.19 -2.88
CA ARG A 182 15.00 11.62 -3.76
C ARG A 182 14.40 10.60 -4.73
N VAL A 183 14.80 10.63 -5.98
CA VAL A 183 14.45 9.58 -6.96
C VAL A 183 15.69 8.74 -7.23
N GLU A 184 15.63 7.46 -6.88
CA GLU A 184 16.78 6.54 -6.86
C GLU A 184 16.47 5.28 -7.68
N ILE A 185 17.49 4.64 -8.24
CA ILE A 185 17.36 3.34 -8.92
C ILE A 185 17.79 2.25 -7.93
N ASP A 186 16.95 1.23 -7.79
CA ASP A 186 17.14 0.08 -6.90
C ASP A 186 17.00 -1.21 -7.75
N PRO A 187 18.12 -1.86 -8.14
CA PRO A 187 18.10 -3.08 -8.94
C PRO A 187 17.38 -4.26 -8.27
N GLU A 188 17.31 -4.27 -6.94
CA GLU A 188 16.73 -5.36 -6.14
C GLU A 188 15.22 -5.17 -5.90
N LEU A 189 14.63 -4.11 -6.44
CA LEU A 189 13.21 -3.83 -6.27
C LEU A 189 12.36 -4.82 -7.10
N THR A 190 11.48 -5.57 -6.45
CA THR A 190 10.57 -6.50 -7.16
C THR A 190 9.54 -5.75 -8.00
N ALA A 191 8.92 -4.71 -7.43
CA ALA A 191 7.97 -3.84 -8.12
C ALA A 191 8.68 -2.90 -9.10
N LYS A 192 8.00 -2.42 -10.15
CA LYS A 192 8.57 -1.41 -11.07
C LYS A 192 9.01 -0.13 -10.35
N ALA A 193 8.26 0.28 -9.33
CA ALA A 193 8.57 1.42 -8.49
C ALA A 193 7.99 1.24 -7.08
N ALA A 194 8.52 2.01 -6.13
CA ALA A 194 7.99 2.11 -4.77
C ALA A 194 8.27 3.49 -4.18
N ALA A 195 7.25 4.18 -3.68
CA ALA A 195 7.43 5.41 -2.94
C ALA A 195 7.47 5.23 -1.41
N GLY A 196 8.17 6.16 -0.78
CA GLY A 196 8.10 6.46 0.63
C GLY A 196 8.25 7.95 0.85
N ALA A 197 8.12 8.38 2.10
CA ALA A 197 7.99 9.80 2.45
C ALA A 197 9.07 10.75 1.88
N THR A 198 10.29 10.28 1.63
CA THR A 198 11.40 11.12 1.15
C THR A 198 12.19 10.46 0.02
N ARG A 199 11.68 9.36 -0.53
CA ARG A 199 12.34 8.65 -1.61
C ARG A 199 11.35 7.90 -2.49
N ILE A 200 11.57 7.95 -3.79
CA ILE A 200 10.90 7.13 -4.80
C ILE A 200 11.99 6.25 -5.42
N ARG A 201 11.79 4.93 -5.37
CA ARG A 201 12.73 3.97 -5.94
C ARG A 201 12.15 3.40 -7.23
N LEU A 202 12.97 3.34 -8.26
CA LEU A 202 12.67 2.74 -9.55
C LEU A 202 13.46 1.44 -9.69
N ARG A 203 12.84 0.39 -10.22
CA ARG A 203 13.56 -0.87 -10.48
C ARG A 203 14.63 -0.67 -11.55
N GLY A 204 15.84 -1.18 -11.30
CA GLY A 204 16.90 -1.23 -12.29
C GLY A 204 16.62 -2.26 -13.39
N ALA A 205 17.10 -2.00 -14.61
CA ALA A 205 17.01 -2.93 -15.75
C ALA A 205 15.58 -3.36 -16.16
N THR A 206 14.61 -2.44 -16.08
CA THR A 206 13.26 -2.61 -16.64
C THR A 206 12.98 -1.51 -17.66
N CYS A 207 12.14 -1.82 -18.65
CA CYS A 207 11.59 -0.80 -19.54
C CYS A 207 10.38 -0.13 -18.89
N PHE A 208 10.32 1.19 -19.02
CA PHE A 208 9.20 2.01 -18.61
C PHE A 208 8.49 2.63 -19.82
N SER A 209 7.22 2.97 -19.65
CA SER A 209 6.42 3.75 -20.60
C SER A 209 6.08 5.14 -20.07
N GLU A 210 5.54 6.01 -20.91
CA GLU A 210 4.98 7.30 -20.45
C GLU A 210 3.78 7.11 -19.51
N TYR A 211 3.03 6.01 -19.67
CA TYR A 211 2.01 5.62 -18.71
C TYR A 211 2.62 5.26 -17.36
N ASP A 212 3.72 4.50 -17.32
CA ASP A 212 4.42 4.20 -16.06
C ASP A 212 4.90 5.51 -15.38
N ARG A 213 5.41 6.48 -16.15
CA ARG A 213 5.80 7.80 -15.63
C ARG A 213 4.61 8.53 -15.00
N SER A 214 3.52 8.64 -15.74
CA SER A 214 2.34 9.41 -15.33
C SER A 214 1.67 8.77 -14.11
N GLN A 215 1.52 7.44 -14.14
CA GLN A 215 0.99 6.66 -13.02
C GLN A 215 1.88 6.79 -11.78
N LEU A 216 3.20 6.73 -11.93
CA LEU A 216 4.15 6.93 -10.83
C LEU A 216 4.01 8.31 -10.18
N LEU A 217 3.92 9.37 -10.99
CA LEU A 217 3.74 10.73 -10.46
C LEU A 217 2.39 10.87 -9.74
N ALA A 218 1.30 10.49 -10.39
CA ALA A 218 -0.04 10.62 -9.82
C ALA A 218 -0.24 9.77 -8.55
N HIS A 219 0.10 8.48 -8.61
CA HIS A 219 -0.13 7.52 -7.53
C HIS A 219 0.91 7.64 -6.42
N GLU A 220 2.19 7.54 -6.77
CA GLU A 220 3.25 7.36 -5.78
C GLU A 220 3.76 8.69 -5.23
N ALA A 221 3.97 9.69 -6.10
CA ALA A 221 4.45 11.01 -5.67
C ALA A 221 3.32 11.85 -5.05
N PHE A 222 2.25 12.10 -5.82
CA PHE A 222 1.24 13.08 -5.43
C PHE A 222 0.17 12.56 -4.47
N VAL A 223 0.13 11.25 -4.19
CA VAL A 223 -0.72 10.69 -3.12
C VAL A 223 0.15 10.17 -1.97
N HIS A 224 0.91 9.08 -2.15
CA HIS A 224 1.62 8.44 -1.05
C HIS A 224 2.72 9.32 -0.45
N THR A 225 3.60 9.87 -1.28
CA THR A 225 4.71 10.72 -0.82
C THR A 225 4.19 12.02 -0.22
N LEU A 226 3.24 12.69 -0.90
CA LEU A 226 2.61 13.90 -0.39
C LEU A 226 1.92 13.68 0.97
N THR A 227 1.12 12.63 1.10
CA THR A 227 0.43 12.31 2.36
C THR A 227 1.44 12.06 3.47
N ALA A 228 2.50 11.31 3.20
CA ALA A 228 3.54 11.04 4.19
C ALA A 228 4.32 12.30 4.61
N LEU A 229 4.66 13.18 3.67
CA LEU A 229 5.31 14.47 3.96
C LEU A 229 4.41 15.38 4.78
N ASN A 230 3.13 15.48 4.42
CA ASN A 230 2.14 16.22 5.20
C ASN A 230 2.06 15.66 6.63
N GLY A 231 1.97 14.35 6.78
CA GLY A 231 1.98 13.67 8.07
C GLY A 231 3.23 13.95 8.90
N ARG A 232 4.42 14.07 8.27
CA ARG A 232 5.66 14.44 8.96
C ARG A 232 5.67 15.90 9.42
N ALA A 233 5.06 16.79 8.65
CA ALA A 233 4.92 18.20 8.98
C ALA A 233 3.98 18.44 10.18
N GLN A 234 3.15 17.46 10.55
CA GLN A 234 2.25 17.57 11.70
C GLN A 234 3.03 17.77 13.01
N PRO A 235 2.76 18.83 13.80
CA PRO A 235 3.59 19.20 14.95
C PRO A 235 3.31 18.40 16.22
N VAL A 236 2.18 17.68 16.28
CA VAL A 236 1.70 16.99 17.49
C VAL A 236 1.65 15.49 17.28
N LEU A 237 0.85 15.03 16.31
CA LEU A 237 0.61 13.62 16.04
C LEU A 237 1.56 13.14 14.96
N LYS A 238 2.67 12.54 15.38
CA LYS A 238 3.69 12.00 14.48
C LYS A 238 3.24 10.69 13.85
N SER A 239 2.27 9.98 14.43
CA SER A 239 1.69 8.79 13.79
C SER A 239 1.05 9.08 12.42
N LEU A 240 0.62 10.31 12.15
CA LEU A 240 0.09 10.73 10.83
C LEU A 240 1.14 10.63 9.70
N SER A 241 2.43 10.59 10.03
CA SER A 241 3.51 10.35 9.05
C SER A 241 3.57 8.91 8.53
N ARG A 242 2.75 8.01 9.09
CA ARG A 242 2.69 6.61 8.76
C ARG A 242 1.26 6.18 8.52
N THR A 243 0.99 5.62 7.35
CA THR A 243 -0.31 5.05 7.03
C THR A 243 -0.62 3.89 7.98
N ALA A 244 -1.63 4.07 8.84
CA ALA A 244 -2.15 3.00 9.69
C ALA A 244 -2.91 1.98 8.82
N PRO A 245 -2.95 0.68 9.19
CA PRO A 245 -3.63 -0.35 8.40
C PRO A 245 -5.06 0.01 8.00
N ARG A 246 -5.82 0.64 8.92
CA ARG A 246 -7.20 1.13 8.69
C ARG A 246 -7.34 2.18 7.57
N ALA A 247 -6.26 2.84 7.17
CA ALA A 247 -6.28 3.89 6.15
C ALA A 247 -5.86 3.36 4.76
N THR A 248 -5.44 2.10 4.65
CA THR A 248 -4.94 1.50 3.41
C THR A 248 -5.97 1.60 2.29
N ALA A 249 -7.21 1.16 2.52
CA ALA A 249 -8.27 1.22 1.51
C ALA A 249 -8.50 2.65 0.99
N THR A 250 -8.50 3.65 1.88
CA THR A 250 -8.65 5.06 1.48
C THR A 250 -7.44 5.59 0.72
N GLN A 251 -6.22 5.22 1.12
CA GLN A 251 -4.99 5.67 0.45
C GLN A 251 -4.87 5.07 -0.95
N GLU A 252 -5.06 3.75 -1.09
CA GLU A 252 -5.05 3.09 -2.39
C GLU A 252 -6.21 3.57 -3.28
N GLY A 253 -7.40 3.74 -2.71
CA GLY A 253 -8.55 4.28 -3.44
C GLY A 253 -8.31 5.70 -3.94
N LEU A 254 -7.71 6.58 -3.12
CA LEU A 254 -7.33 7.93 -3.53
C LEU A 254 -6.25 7.91 -4.63
N ALA A 255 -5.32 6.97 -4.55
CA ALA A 255 -4.24 6.84 -5.52
C ALA A 255 -4.77 6.35 -6.89
N VAL A 256 -5.65 5.34 -6.92
CA VAL A 256 -6.33 4.90 -8.14
C VAL A 256 -7.26 6.00 -8.68
N PHE A 257 -7.93 6.76 -7.81
CA PHE A 257 -8.72 7.92 -8.22
C PHE A 257 -7.84 9.01 -8.86
N ALA A 258 -6.65 9.26 -8.32
CA ALA A 258 -5.69 10.20 -8.90
C ALA A 258 -5.17 9.72 -10.27
N GLU A 259 -4.94 8.41 -10.44
CA GLU A 259 -4.64 7.82 -11.76
C GLU A 259 -5.77 8.12 -12.76
N LEU A 260 -7.03 7.93 -12.37
CA LEU A 260 -8.19 8.20 -13.21
C LEU A 260 -8.32 9.68 -13.58
N MET A 261 -8.27 10.59 -12.61
CA MET A 261 -8.45 12.02 -12.84
C MET A 261 -7.32 12.67 -13.65
N SER A 262 -6.11 12.09 -13.59
CA SER A 262 -4.98 12.54 -14.39
C SER A 262 -4.92 11.92 -15.79
N GLY A 263 -5.84 11.01 -16.12
CA GLY A 263 -5.77 10.24 -17.37
C GLY A 263 -4.60 9.25 -17.41
N SER A 264 -4.01 8.92 -16.25
CA SER A 264 -2.87 8.01 -16.10
C SER A 264 -3.28 6.56 -15.86
N ILE A 265 -4.55 6.21 -16.07
CA ILE A 265 -5.08 4.86 -15.97
C ILE A 265 -5.43 4.33 -17.37
N ASP A 266 -4.91 3.15 -17.72
CA ASP A 266 -5.20 2.47 -18.97
C ASP A 266 -6.07 1.22 -18.75
N ILE A 267 -6.60 0.67 -19.85
CA ILE A 267 -7.44 -0.54 -19.82
C ILE A 267 -6.65 -1.72 -19.24
N ALA A 268 -5.37 -1.84 -19.57
CA ALA A 268 -4.49 -2.88 -19.05
C ALA A 268 -4.35 -2.81 -17.52
N ARG A 269 -4.26 -1.61 -16.95
CA ARG A 269 -4.23 -1.37 -15.50
C ARG A 269 -5.54 -1.79 -14.85
N LEU A 270 -6.68 -1.41 -15.43
CA LEU A 270 -8.00 -1.84 -14.96
C LEU A 270 -8.14 -3.36 -14.98
N GLN A 271 -7.77 -4.01 -16.10
CA GLN A 271 -7.75 -5.48 -16.21
C GLN A 271 -6.86 -6.11 -15.13
N ARG A 272 -5.63 -5.62 -14.92
CA ARG A 272 -4.72 -6.15 -13.89
C ARG A 272 -5.32 -6.03 -12.48
N ILE A 273 -5.94 -4.91 -12.15
CA ILE A 273 -6.60 -4.72 -10.84
C ILE A 273 -7.77 -5.70 -10.70
N SER A 274 -8.63 -5.81 -11.72
CA SER A 274 -9.76 -6.73 -11.73
C SER A 274 -9.35 -8.20 -11.60
N LEU A 275 -8.32 -8.63 -12.32
CA LEU A 275 -7.78 -9.99 -12.23
C LEU A 275 -7.23 -10.29 -10.83
N ARG A 276 -6.61 -9.31 -10.16
CA ARG A 276 -6.15 -9.46 -8.77
C ARG A 276 -7.32 -9.65 -7.81
N ILE A 277 -8.40 -8.90 -7.98
CA ILE A 277 -9.62 -9.04 -7.17
C ILE A 277 -10.20 -10.45 -7.32
N LEU A 278 -10.35 -10.93 -8.56
CA LEU A 278 -10.83 -12.30 -8.83
C LEU A 278 -9.89 -13.37 -8.27
N ALA A 279 -8.57 -13.17 -8.36
CA ALA A 279 -7.59 -14.10 -7.80
C ALA A 279 -7.69 -14.20 -6.27
N ILE A 280 -7.88 -13.07 -5.58
CA ILE A 280 -8.09 -13.05 -4.12
C ILE A 280 -9.38 -13.79 -3.75
N ASP A 281 -10.47 -13.58 -4.48
CA ASP A 281 -11.74 -14.29 -4.22
C ASP A 281 -11.61 -15.81 -4.42
N LYS A 282 -10.91 -16.23 -5.48
CA LYS A 282 -10.59 -17.65 -5.70
C LYS A 282 -9.75 -18.23 -4.56
N ALA A 283 -8.71 -17.52 -4.13
CA ALA A 283 -7.85 -17.95 -3.02
C ALA A 283 -8.65 -18.08 -1.70
N LEU A 284 -9.56 -17.14 -1.41
CA LEU A 284 -10.45 -17.21 -0.25
C LEU A 284 -11.43 -18.39 -0.30
N LYS A 285 -11.74 -18.89 -1.50
CA LYS A 285 -12.59 -20.08 -1.74
C LYS A 285 -11.80 -21.40 -1.82
N GLY A 286 -10.47 -21.36 -1.65
CA GLY A 286 -9.60 -22.53 -1.58
C GLY A 286 -9.01 -23.01 -2.92
N ALA A 287 -8.92 -22.13 -3.92
CA ALA A 287 -8.27 -22.40 -5.20
C ALA A 287 -6.73 -22.51 -5.10
#